data_AF-A0A1V2PB22-F1
#
_entry.id   AF-A0A1V2PB22-F1
#
_cell.length_a   1.000
_cell.length_b   1.000
_cell.length_c   1.000
_cell.angle_alpha   90.00
_cell.angle_beta   90.00
_cell.angle_gamma   90.00
#
_symmetry.space_group_name_H-M   'P 1'
#
loop_
_entity.id
_entity.type
_entity.pdbx_description
1 polymer ?
#
loop_
_entity_poly.entity_id
_entity_poly.type
_entity_poly.pdbx_seq_one_letter_code
_entity_poly.pdbx_strand_id
1 'polypeptide(L)'
;MTPSVLTHPALGRYMTALRSLYAASAADEQRPWYRMEAADGAAATIYLYDEISLWGITADDFVREVAGLDVDTIHLHLNSPGGLVWDGIAIHNSLRNHKATVNVSVDGLAASIASVIAMAGDTVTMGRGTRMMIHNPHGLAIGDARDMREYADLLDAAADDISGFYAERAGGDRADWRALMDAETWYSAEQAVEAGLADSYTSDSGAENRAGVAVGNANAPAPSTNTQRSQLIRARDRARRGGVSK
;
A
#
# COMPACT_ATOMS: atom_id res chain seq x y z
N MET A 1 23.41 -18.57 -16.82
CA MET A 1 23.44 -17.98 -15.46
C MET A 1 22.00 -17.65 -15.10
N THR A 2 21.36 -18.49 -14.29
CA THR A 2 20.06 -18.22 -13.69
C THR A 2 20.26 -17.28 -12.50
N PRO A 3 19.37 -16.30 -12.24
CA PRO A 3 19.52 -15.44 -11.08
C PRO A 3 19.18 -16.25 -9.82
N SER A 4 20.14 -16.34 -8.91
CA SER A 4 19.95 -16.86 -7.57
C SER A 4 19.03 -15.91 -6.81
N VAL A 5 17.76 -16.26 -6.69
CA VAL A 5 16.82 -15.62 -5.76
C VAL A 5 17.41 -15.77 -4.35
N LEU A 6 17.38 -14.70 -3.56
CA LEU A 6 17.87 -14.67 -2.18
C LEU A 6 17.22 -15.78 -1.34
N THR A 7 17.90 -16.91 -1.18
CA THR A 7 17.49 -17.98 -0.25
C THR A 7 18.05 -17.67 1.13
N HIS A 8 17.39 -16.79 1.90
CA HIS A 8 17.67 -16.67 3.32
C HIS A 8 17.01 -17.84 4.07
N PRO A 9 17.75 -18.67 4.83
CA PRO A 9 17.20 -19.86 5.50
C PRO A 9 16.04 -19.56 6.45
N ALA A 10 16.08 -18.39 7.11
CA ALA A 10 15.00 -17.91 7.98
C ALA A 10 13.70 -17.64 7.22
N LEU A 11 13.79 -17.09 5.99
CA LEU A 11 12.62 -16.84 5.13
C LEU A 11 11.96 -18.16 4.71
N GLY A 12 12.76 -19.19 4.42
CA GLY A 12 12.23 -20.54 4.09
C GLY A 12 11.44 -21.18 5.24
N ARG A 13 11.92 -21.03 6.48
CA ARG A 13 11.26 -21.58 7.68
C ARG A 13 10.01 -20.78 8.06
N TYR A 14 10.08 -19.46 7.95
CA TYR A 14 8.95 -18.55 8.14
C TYR A 14 7.79 -18.87 7.19
N MET A 15 8.09 -19.03 5.89
CA MET A 15 7.07 -19.37 4.89
C MET A 15 6.49 -20.77 5.10
N THR A 16 7.26 -21.70 5.66
CA THR A 16 6.76 -23.04 5.99
C THR A 16 5.82 -23.01 7.18
N ALA A 17 6.17 -22.30 8.26
CA ALA A 17 5.33 -22.17 9.46
C ALA A 17 4.01 -21.44 9.16
N LEU A 18 4.05 -20.36 8.37
CA LEU A 18 2.84 -19.66 7.93
C LEU A 18 1.95 -20.59 7.08
N ARG A 19 2.51 -21.27 6.08
CA ARG A 19 1.72 -22.21 5.24
C ARG A 19 1.02 -23.29 6.05
N SER A 20 1.67 -23.81 7.09
CA SER A 20 1.07 -24.83 7.98
C SER A 20 -0.06 -24.29 8.86
N LEU A 21 0.02 -23.02 9.29
CA LEU A 21 -1.06 -22.37 10.05
C LEU A 21 -2.25 -21.98 9.16
N TYR A 22 -2.00 -21.56 7.91
CA TYR A 22 -3.05 -21.15 6.97
C TYR A 22 -3.80 -22.33 6.33
N ALA A 23 -3.13 -23.45 6.06
CA ALA A 23 -3.75 -24.65 5.49
C ALA A 23 -4.90 -25.23 6.35
N ALA A 24 -4.94 -24.91 7.64
CA ALA A 24 -6.00 -25.35 8.56
C ALA A 24 -7.31 -24.53 8.45
N SER A 25 -7.34 -23.45 7.67
CA SER A 25 -8.51 -22.54 7.54
C SER A 25 -9.15 -22.52 6.14
N ALA A 26 -8.64 -23.33 5.20
CA ALA A 26 -9.02 -23.34 3.79
C ALA A 26 -10.37 -24.04 3.52
N ALA A 27 -11.46 -23.50 4.04
CA ALA A 27 -12.82 -23.94 3.70
C ALA A 27 -13.54 -23.02 2.69
N ASP A 28 -12.92 -21.94 2.19
CA ASP A 28 -13.52 -21.03 1.21
C ASP A 28 -12.52 -20.62 0.12
N GLU A 29 -12.23 -21.55 -0.80
CA GLU A 29 -11.29 -21.37 -1.93
C GLU A 29 -11.80 -20.42 -3.03
N GLN A 30 -12.89 -19.67 -2.84
CA GLN A 30 -13.59 -18.98 -3.94
C GLN A 30 -13.64 -17.45 -3.88
N ARG A 31 -13.03 -16.80 -2.89
CA ARG A 31 -13.13 -15.33 -2.77
C ARG A 31 -11.77 -14.68 -3.04
N PRO A 32 -11.50 -14.27 -4.29
CA PRO A 32 -10.25 -13.59 -4.59
C PRO A 32 -10.18 -12.25 -3.85
N TRP A 33 -9.05 -11.94 -3.22
CA TRP A 33 -8.81 -10.65 -2.55
C TRP A 33 -8.66 -9.48 -3.54
N TYR A 34 -8.72 -9.77 -4.84
CA TYR A 34 -8.90 -8.74 -5.85
C TYR A 34 -9.80 -9.19 -7.00
N ARG A 35 -10.34 -8.23 -7.74
CA ARG A 35 -11.00 -8.47 -9.03
C ARG A 35 -10.72 -7.31 -9.98
N MET A 36 -10.62 -7.61 -11.27
CA MET A 36 -10.45 -6.60 -12.31
C MET A 36 -11.68 -6.58 -13.22
N GLU A 37 -12.23 -5.39 -13.42
CA GLU A 37 -13.31 -5.13 -14.35
C GLU A 37 -12.78 -4.16 -15.40
N ALA A 38 -12.76 -4.58 -16.66
CA ALA A 38 -12.53 -3.66 -17.76
C ALA A 38 -13.84 -2.90 -18.01
N ALA A 39 -13.78 -1.57 -17.96
CA ALA A 39 -14.82 -0.74 -18.54
C ALA A 39 -14.43 -0.45 -20.00
N ASP A 40 -15.38 -0.49 -20.92
CA ASP A 40 -15.16 -0.21 -22.35
C ASP A 40 -14.24 1.01 -22.57
N GLY A 41 -13.09 0.77 -23.23
CA GLY A 41 -12.15 1.81 -23.64
C GLY A 41 -11.24 2.35 -22.53
N ALA A 42 -9.92 2.33 -22.78
CA ALA A 42 -8.84 3.06 -22.10
C ALA A 42 -8.76 3.02 -20.55
N ALA A 43 -9.65 2.35 -19.83
CA ALA A 43 -9.66 2.32 -18.37
C ALA A 43 -9.99 0.94 -17.79
N ALA A 44 -9.32 0.57 -16.71
CA ALA A 44 -9.62 -0.62 -15.92
C ALA A 44 -9.98 -0.22 -14.49
N THR A 45 -10.93 -0.95 -13.89
CA THR A 45 -11.26 -0.84 -12.47
C THR A 45 -10.77 -2.09 -11.75
N ILE A 46 -10.01 -1.90 -10.68
CA ILE A 46 -9.46 -2.97 -9.86
C ILE A 46 -10.02 -2.78 -8.45
N TYR A 47 -10.60 -3.82 -7.88
CA TYR A 47 -10.98 -3.84 -6.47
C TYR A 47 -9.97 -4.71 -5.72
N LEU A 48 -9.30 -4.17 -4.71
CA LEU A 48 -8.40 -4.89 -3.80
C LEU A 48 -9.02 -4.88 -2.40
N TYR A 49 -9.72 -5.96 -2.07
CA TYR A 49 -10.58 -6.10 -0.89
C TYR A 49 -10.13 -7.32 -0.11
N ASP A 50 -10.23 -7.29 1.22
CA ASP A 50 -9.79 -8.38 2.11
C ASP A 50 -8.26 -8.52 2.24
N GLU A 51 -7.77 -9.56 2.91
CA GLU A 51 -6.35 -9.75 3.22
C GLU A 51 -5.49 -10.11 2.00
N ILE A 52 -4.35 -9.42 1.86
CA ILE A 52 -3.42 -9.59 0.74
C ILE A 52 -2.61 -10.88 0.92
N SER A 53 -2.84 -11.81 -0.01
CA SER A 53 -2.04 -13.03 -0.19
C SER A 53 -2.04 -14.01 0.98
N LEU A 54 -3.08 -13.95 1.83
CA LEU A 54 -3.31 -14.92 2.91
C LEU A 54 -4.25 -16.07 2.48
N TRP A 55 -4.98 -15.93 1.37
CA TRP A 55 -6.07 -16.81 0.96
C TRP A 55 -5.92 -17.37 -0.46
N GLY A 56 -4.86 -18.15 -0.71
CA GLY A 56 -4.71 -18.96 -1.93
C GLY A 56 -4.31 -18.20 -3.21
N ILE A 57 -4.65 -16.91 -3.34
CA ILE A 57 -4.24 -16.07 -4.48
C ILE A 57 -2.98 -15.29 -4.15
N THR A 58 -2.02 -15.29 -5.06
CA THR A 58 -0.71 -14.68 -4.85
C THR A 58 -0.65 -13.28 -5.45
N ALA A 59 0.29 -12.45 -4.99
CA ALA A 59 0.58 -11.19 -5.66
C ALA A 59 1.08 -11.38 -7.10
N ASP A 60 1.63 -12.54 -7.47
CA ASP A 60 2.07 -12.82 -8.85
C ASP A 60 0.91 -12.76 -9.84
N ASP A 61 -0.25 -13.31 -9.50
CA ASP A 61 -1.45 -13.28 -10.34
C ASP A 61 -1.88 -11.83 -10.58
N PHE A 62 -1.97 -11.03 -9.52
CA PHE A 62 -2.27 -9.59 -9.62
C PHE A 62 -1.25 -8.86 -10.49
N VAL A 63 0.04 -9.07 -10.24
CA VAL A 63 1.12 -8.38 -10.96
C VAL A 63 1.07 -8.72 -12.45
N ARG A 64 0.84 -9.98 -12.81
CA ARG A 64 0.72 -10.43 -14.19
C ARG A 64 -0.51 -9.84 -14.89
N GLU A 65 -1.65 -9.81 -14.21
CA GLU A 65 -2.86 -9.21 -14.76
C GLU A 65 -2.70 -7.70 -14.98
N VAL A 66 -2.19 -6.95 -14.00
CA VAL A 66 -1.91 -5.51 -14.15
C VAL A 66 -0.93 -5.25 -15.29
N ALA A 67 0.14 -6.04 -15.41
CA ALA A 67 1.11 -5.86 -16.48
C ALA A 67 0.52 -6.14 -17.89
N GLY A 68 -0.55 -6.94 -17.96
CA GLY A 68 -1.26 -7.24 -19.20
C GLY A 68 -2.30 -6.19 -19.62
N LEU A 69 -2.59 -5.20 -18.76
CA LEU A 69 -3.59 -4.18 -19.06
C LEU A 69 -3.05 -3.18 -20.10
N ASP A 70 -3.75 -3.05 -21.22
CA ASP A 70 -3.49 -2.01 -22.20
C ASP A 70 -4.48 -0.84 -22.02
N VAL A 71 -4.31 -0.10 -20.92
CA VAL A 71 -5.19 1.01 -20.53
C VAL A 71 -4.39 2.27 -20.20
N ASP A 72 -5.04 3.43 -20.34
CA ASP A 72 -4.50 4.74 -19.98
C ASP A 72 -4.79 5.10 -18.53
N THR A 73 -5.82 4.49 -17.93
CA THR A 73 -6.24 4.75 -16.55
C THR A 73 -6.54 3.45 -15.79
N ILE A 74 -6.12 3.39 -14.52
CA ILE A 74 -6.50 2.35 -13.57
C ILE A 74 -7.22 3.02 -12.40
N HIS A 75 -8.43 2.58 -12.09
CA HIS A 75 -9.18 2.94 -10.89
C HIS A 75 -9.01 1.82 -9.86
N LEU A 76 -8.17 2.03 -8.85
CA LEU A 76 -7.98 1.07 -7.77
C LEU A 76 -8.88 1.42 -6.59
N HIS A 77 -9.89 0.59 -6.35
CA HIS A 77 -10.71 0.62 -5.14
C HIS A 77 -10.06 -0.25 -4.07
N LEU A 78 -9.79 0.34 -2.90
CA LEU A 78 -9.04 -0.28 -1.83
C LEU A 78 -9.90 -0.38 -0.56
N ASN A 79 -10.05 -1.59 -0.05
CA ASN A 79 -10.68 -1.87 1.24
C ASN A 79 -10.04 -3.10 1.89
N SER A 80 -8.84 -2.93 2.44
CA SER A 80 -8.01 -4.03 2.92
C SER A 80 -7.37 -3.73 4.28
N PRO A 81 -7.33 -4.73 5.19
CA PRO A 81 -6.57 -4.64 6.44
C PRO A 81 -5.06 -4.84 6.26
N GLY A 82 -4.60 -5.17 5.04
CA GLY A 82 -3.20 -5.48 4.74
C GLY A 82 -2.96 -6.97 4.51
N GLY A 83 -1.73 -7.43 4.73
CA GLY A 83 -1.30 -8.79 4.47
C GLY A 83 0.22 -8.91 4.40
N LEU A 84 0.73 -9.77 3.52
CA LEU A 84 2.17 -10.01 3.39
C LEU A 84 2.91 -8.78 2.84
N VAL A 85 3.95 -8.34 3.56
CA VAL A 85 4.67 -7.08 3.30
C VAL A 85 5.26 -7.04 1.88
N TRP A 86 6.01 -8.06 1.48
CA TRP A 86 6.69 -8.09 0.19
C TRP A 86 5.73 -8.24 -0.99
N ASP A 87 4.61 -8.93 -0.79
CA ASP A 87 3.54 -9.07 -1.79
C ASP A 87 2.86 -7.71 -2.03
N GLY A 88 2.58 -6.96 -0.95
CA GLY A 88 2.07 -5.60 -1.08
C GLY A 88 3.06 -4.63 -1.73
N ILE A 89 4.37 -4.76 -1.46
CA ILE A 89 5.41 -3.99 -2.17
C ILE A 89 5.44 -4.35 -3.66
N ALA A 90 5.30 -5.63 -4.02
CA ALA A 90 5.24 -6.06 -5.42
C ALA A 90 4.01 -5.48 -6.15
N ILE A 91 2.84 -5.49 -5.50
CA ILE A 91 1.62 -4.85 -5.98
C ILE A 91 1.82 -3.35 -6.18
N HIS A 92 2.34 -2.66 -5.16
CA HIS A 92 2.66 -1.22 -5.24
C HIS A 92 3.56 -0.93 -6.44
N ASN A 93 4.65 -1.68 -6.60
CA ASN A 93 5.62 -1.46 -7.67
C ASN A 93 5.04 -1.76 -9.05
N SER A 94 4.21 -2.81 -9.19
CA SER A 94 3.52 -3.11 -10.44
C SER A 94 2.63 -1.95 -10.89
N LEU A 95 1.80 -1.45 -9.97
CA LEU A 95 0.96 -0.26 -10.21
C LEU A 95 1.80 0.97 -10.52
N ARG A 96 2.89 1.22 -9.78
CA ARG A 96 3.74 2.40 -9.99
C ARG A 96 4.52 2.37 -11.31
N ASN A 97 4.84 1.19 -11.81
CA ASN A 97 5.56 1.00 -13.07
C ASN A 97 4.63 0.91 -14.29
N HIS A 98 3.33 0.75 -14.07
CA HIS A 98 2.35 0.72 -15.16
C HIS A 98 2.25 2.09 -15.85
N LYS A 99 2.04 2.09 -17.18
CA LYS A 99 1.94 3.33 -17.98
C LYS A 99 0.70 4.17 -17.65
N ALA A 100 -0.36 3.51 -17.19
CA ALA A 100 -1.61 4.15 -16.86
C ALA A 100 -1.46 5.17 -15.71
N THR A 101 -2.36 6.14 -15.69
CA THR A 101 -2.64 6.94 -14.50
C THR A 101 -3.39 6.08 -13.50
N VAL A 102 -2.86 5.94 -12.28
CA VAL A 102 -3.48 5.13 -11.22
C VAL A 102 -4.21 6.05 -10.26
N ASN A 103 -5.53 5.94 -10.21
CA ASN A 103 -6.39 6.66 -9.27
C ASN A 103 -6.84 5.70 -8.18
N VAL A 104 -6.42 5.95 -6.94
CA VAL A 104 -6.77 5.11 -5.79
C VAL A 104 -7.93 5.73 -5.03
N SER A 105 -8.96 4.93 -4.76
CA SER A 105 -10.06 5.26 -3.87
C SER A 105 -10.02 4.33 -2.66
N VAL A 106 -9.87 4.88 -1.46
CA VAL A 106 -10.07 4.13 -0.21
C VAL A 106 -11.56 4.13 0.09
N ASP A 107 -12.18 2.96 -0.01
CA ASP A 107 -13.63 2.80 0.12
C ASP A 107 -14.07 2.44 1.55
N GLY A 108 -13.15 1.88 2.34
CA GLY A 108 -13.39 1.58 3.76
C GLY A 108 -12.11 1.67 4.58
N LEU A 109 -11.16 0.78 4.29
CA LEU A 109 -9.92 0.64 5.04
C LEU A 109 -8.69 0.54 4.14
N ALA A 110 -7.63 1.27 4.48
CA ALA A 110 -6.29 1.07 3.95
C ALA A 110 -5.32 0.94 5.13
N ALA A 111 -5.22 -0.27 5.70
CA ALA A 111 -4.39 -0.51 6.89
C ALA A 111 -3.15 -1.34 6.57
N SER A 112 -2.09 -1.16 7.36
CA SER A 112 -0.85 -1.93 7.22
C SER A 112 -0.30 -1.81 5.79
N ILE A 113 0.13 -2.89 5.15
CA ILE A 113 0.68 -2.85 3.79
C ILE A 113 -0.31 -2.33 2.72
N ALA A 114 -1.62 -2.36 2.97
CA ALA A 114 -2.59 -1.74 2.06
C ALA A 114 -2.43 -0.22 2.01
N SER A 115 -2.01 0.41 3.11
CA SER A 115 -1.70 1.86 3.11
C SER A 115 -0.51 2.16 2.20
N VAL A 116 0.50 1.29 2.14
CA VAL A 116 1.61 1.42 1.18
C VAL A 116 1.12 1.24 -0.25
N ILE A 117 0.25 0.26 -0.53
CA ILE A 117 -0.35 0.09 -1.87
C ILE A 117 -1.12 1.33 -2.29
N ALA A 118 -1.84 1.99 -1.37
CA ALA A 118 -2.53 3.23 -1.69
C ALA A 118 -1.57 4.32 -2.20
N MET A 119 -0.32 4.34 -1.70
CA MET A 119 0.70 5.30 -2.14
C MET A 119 1.16 5.07 -3.59
N ALA A 120 0.77 3.96 -4.21
CA ALA A 120 1.01 3.71 -5.63
C ALA A 120 0.22 4.67 -6.54
N GLY A 121 -0.84 5.29 -6.01
CA GLY A 121 -1.71 6.21 -6.73
C GLY A 121 -1.04 7.50 -7.17
N ASP A 122 -1.29 7.88 -8.43
CA ASP A 122 -1.07 9.25 -8.90
C ASP A 122 -2.05 10.23 -8.23
N THR A 123 -3.23 9.73 -7.87
CA THR A 123 -4.18 10.36 -6.94
C THR A 123 -4.63 9.34 -5.89
N VAL A 124 -4.84 9.81 -4.66
CA VAL A 124 -5.43 9.02 -3.57
C VAL A 124 -6.61 9.81 -2.97
N THR A 125 -7.80 9.27 -3.10
CA THR A 125 -9.03 9.83 -2.52
C THR A 125 -9.55 8.91 -1.43
N MET A 126 -9.88 9.47 -0.28
CA MET A 126 -10.46 8.70 0.82
C MET A 126 -11.95 9.01 0.97
N GLY A 127 -12.78 7.97 0.99
CA GLY A 127 -14.22 8.12 1.22
C GLY A 127 -14.54 8.64 2.61
N ARG A 128 -15.73 9.22 2.78
CA ARG A 128 -16.23 9.58 4.12
C ARG A 128 -16.26 8.36 5.04
N GLY A 129 -15.76 8.54 6.27
CA GLY A 129 -15.81 7.49 7.31
C GLY A 129 -14.76 6.39 7.14
N THR A 130 -13.89 6.51 6.14
CA THR A 130 -12.77 5.58 5.94
C THR A 130 -11.62 5.83 6.91
N ARG A 131 -10.75 4.81 7.02
CA ARG A 131 -9.54 4.86 7.83
C ARG A 131 -8.31 4.45 7.04
N MET A 132 -7.20 5.10 7.33
CA MET A 132 -5.86 4.64 6.94
C MET A 132 -5.05 4.36 8.20
N MET A 133 -4.34 3.25 8.24
CA MET A 133 -3.50 2.88 9.39
C MET A 133 -2.09 2.51 8.95
N ILE A 134 -1.11 3.02 9.68
CA ILE A 134 0.30 2.68 9.52
C ILE A 134 0.84 2.11 10.84
N HIS A 135 1.66 1.06 10.73
CA HIS A 135 2.30 0.42 11.88
C HIS A 135 3.54 -0.34 11.42
N ASN A 136 4.31 -0.85 12.37
CA ASN A 136 5.44 -1.70 12.07
C ASN A 136 5.03 -3.05 11.48
N PRO A 137 5.86 -3.64 10.62
CA PRO A 137 5.67 -5.02 10.22
C PRO A 137 5.73 -5.92 11.46
N HIS A 138 4.85 -6.90 11.50
CA HIS A 138 4.83 -7.92 12.54
C HIS A 138 4.87 -9.30 11.91
N GLY A 139 5.29 -10.28 12.71
CA GLY A 139 5.13 -11.68 12.35
C GLY A 139 5.68 -12.60 13.43
N LEU A 140 5.78 -13.87 13.09
CA LEU A 140 6.09 -14.95 14.03
C LEU A 140 7.38 -15.65 13.61
N ALA A 141 8.29 -15.86 14.55
CA ALA A 141 9.47 -16.70 14.38
C ALA A 141 9.47 -17.84 15.40
N ILE A 142 10.03 -18.99 15.00
CA ILE A 142 10.27 -20.15 15.87
C ILE A 142 11.71 -20.61 15.63
N GLY A 143 12.49 -20.75 16.70
CA GLY A 143 13.91 -21.04 16.60
C GLY A 143 14.68 -20.68 17.86
N ASP A 144 16.00 -20.70 17.77
CA ASP A 144 16.88 -20.32 18.86
C ASP A 144 17.08 -18.80 18.96
N ALA A 145 17.91 -18.35 19.91
CA ALA A 145 18.17 -16.92 20.13
C ALA A 145 18.83 -16.22 18.93
N ARG A 146 19.49 -16.95 18.02
CA ARG A 146 20.04 -16.39 16.79
C ARG A 146 18.92 -16.19 15.78
N ASP A 147 18.06 -17.20 15.59
CA ASP A 147 16.89 -17.11 14.71
C ASP A 147 16.00 -15.91 15.09
N MET A 148 15.76 -15.70 16.39
CA MET A 148 14.96 -14.56 16.87
C MET A 148 15.57 -13.20 16.53
N ARG A 149 16.91 -13.06 16.64
CA ARG A 149 17.60 -11.81 16.32
C ARG A 149 17.62 -11.54 14.82
N GLU A 150 17.92 -12.56 14.01
CA GLU A 150 17.89 -12.43 12.55
C GLU A 150 16.48 -12.05 12.06
N TYR A 151 15.42 -12.56 12.71
CA TYR A 151 14.05 -12.17 12.39
C TYR A 151 13.70 -10.74 12.83
N ALA A 152 14.17 -10.31 14.01
CA ALA A 152 14.01 -8.94 14.46
C ALA A 152 14.70 -7.95 13.49
N ASP A 153 15.93 -8.25 13.07
CA ASP A 153 16.67 -7.44 12.10
C ASP A 153 15.92 -7.33 10.75
N LEU A 154 15.27 -8.42 10.32
CA LEU A 154 14.43 -8.43 9.11
C LEU A 154 13.20 -7.52 9.27
N LEU A 155 12.53 -7.56 10.43
CA LEU A 155 11.38 -6.69 10.71
C LEU A 155 11.80 -5.22 10.74
N ASP A 156 12.95 -4.90 11.32
CA ASP A 156 13.47 -3.53 11.34
C ASP A 156 13.83 -3.03 9.93
N ALA A 157 14.45 -3.87 9.10
CA ALA A 157 14.71 -3.54 7.70
C ALA A 157 13.41 -3.28 6.92
N ALA A 158 12.41 -4.16 7.09
CA ALA A 158 11.10 -3.97 6.47
C ALA A 158 10.40 -2.70 6.96
N ALA A 159 10.55 -2.34 8.24
CA ALA A 159 10.00 -1.12 8.80
C ALA A 159 10.67 0.14 8.20
N ASP A 160 12.00 0.11 7.99
CA ASP A 160 12.70 1.20 7.31
C ASP A 160 12.24 1.35 5.86
N ASP A 161 12.11 0.25 5.12
CA ASP A 161 11.58 0.25 3.75
C ASP A 161 10.16 0.85 3.70
N ILE A 162 9.26 0.38 4.57
CA ILE A 162 7.88 0.88 4.67
C ILE A 162 7.85 2.39 4.98
N SER A 163 8.65 2.86 5.94
CA SER A 163 8.75 4.28 6.29
C SER A 163 9.20 5.14 5.10
N GLY A 164 10.02 4.57 4.21
CA GLY A 164 10.46 5.18 2.96
C GLY A 164 9.31 5.53 2.01
N PHE A 165 8.30 4.66 1.88
CA PHE A 165 7.13 4.93 1.04
C PHE A 165 6.32 6.12 1.54
N TYR A 166 6.11 6.23 2.87
CA TYR A 166 5.41 7.38 3.44
C TYR A 166 6.22 8.66 3.31
N ALA A 167 7.52 8.61 3.56
CA ALA A 167 8.41 9.76 3.37
C ALA A 167 8.42 10.24 1.91
N GLU A 168 8.44 9.32 0.95
CA GLU A 168 8.36 9.67 -0.48
C GLU A 168 7.02 10.31 -0.85
N ARG A 169 5.91 9.73 -0.35
CA ARG A 169 4.56 10.23 -0.63
C ARG A 169 4.31 11.58 0.01
N ALA A 170 4.51 11.68 1.32
CA ALA A 170 4.03 12.79 2.13
C ALA A 170 5.14 13.81 2.43
N GLY A 171 6.41 13.44 2.31
CA GLY A 171 7.55 14.22 2.76
C GLY A 171 7.88 13.98 4.23
N GLY A 172 8.80 14.76 4.79
CA GLY A 172 9.38 14.48 6.12
C GLY A 172 10.49 13.43 6.05
N ASP A 173 11.08 13.14 7.20
CA ASP A 173 12.17 12.16 7.30
C ASP A 173 11.65 10.77 7.67
N ARG A 174 12.35 9.72 7.22
CA ARG A 174 11.99 8.32 7.54
C ARG A 174 11.84 8.08 9.04
N ALA A 175 12.68 8.72 9.84
CA ALA A 175 12.65 8.59 11.30
C ALA A 175 11.32 9.05 11.91
N ASP A 176 10.71 10.12 11.38
CA ASP A 176 9.42 10.61 11.87
C ASP A 176 8.30 9.62 11.52
N TRP A 177 8.31 9.10 10.29
CA TRP A 177 7.37 8.06 9.88
C TRP A 177 7.54 6.77 10.68
N ARG A 178 8.78 6.40 11.00
CA ARG A 178 9.09 5.26 11.84
C ARG A 178 8.50 5.41 13.24
N ALA A 179 8.58 6.60 13.84
CA ALA A 179 7.96 6.88 15.14
C ALA A 179 6.42 6.82 15.09
N LEU A 180 5.79 7.25 13.99
CA LEU A 180 4.35 7.10 13.80
C LEU A 180 3.93 5.64 13.58
N MET A 181 4.76 4.85 12.91
CA MET A 181 4.57 3.41 12.77
C MET A 181 4.73 2.68 14.12
N ASP A 182 5.70 3.08 14.96
CA ASP A 182 5.86 2.56 16.32
C ASP A 182 4.61 2.79 17.18
N ALA A 183 3.93 3.92 16.97
CA ALA A 183 2.74 4.29 17.71
C ALA A 183 1.45 3.60 17.20
N GLU A 184 1.50 2.83 16.11
CA GLU A 184 0.32 2.34 15.38
C GLU A 184 -0.68 3.49 15.11
N THR A 185 -0.37 4.31 14.10
CA THR A 185 -1.14 5.54 13.86
C THR A 185 -2.31 5.31 12.93
N TRP A 186 -3.49 5.76 13.36
CA TRP A 186 -4.74 5.73 12.61
C TRP A 186 -5.14 7.13 12.16
N TYR A 187 -5.45 7.28 10.87
CA TYR A 187 -5.88 8.53 10.24
C TYR A 187 -7.34 8.42 9.76
N SER A 188 -8.15 9.44 10.04
CA SER A 188 -9.36 9.72 9.26
C SER A 188 -9.01 10.14 7.83
N ALA A 189 -10.01 10.22 6.95
CA ALA A 189 -9.84 10.71 5.59
C ALA A 189 -9.25 12.14 5.56
N GLU A 190 -9.73 13.02 6.44
CA GLU A 190 -9.23 14.40 6.61
C GLU A 190 -7.78 14.41 7.10
N GLN A 191 -7.48 13.61 8.13
CA GLN A 191 -6.16 13.52 8.72
C GLN A 191 -5.13 12.92 7.75
N ALA A 192 -5.54 11.97 6.91
CA ALA A 192 -4.66 11.40 5.89
C ALA A 192 -4.33 12.43 4.80
N VAL A 193 -5.26 13.33 4.46
CA VAL A 193 -4.98 14.46 3.56
C VAL A 193 -4.04 15.47 4.22
N GLU A 194 -4.26 15.81 5.48
CA GLU A 194 -3.37 16.69 6.26
C GLU A 194 -1.95 16.11 6.39
N ALA A 195 -1.86 14.80 6.61
CA ALA A 195 -0.60 14.06 6.67
C ALA A 195 0.06 13.86 5.29
N GLY A 196 -0.59 14.24 4.20
CA GLY A 196 -0.06 14.09 2.84
C GLY A 196 -0.09 12.66 2.29
N LEU A 197 -0.76 11.73 2.99
CA LEU A 197 -0.96 10.35 2.55
C LEU A 197 -2.06 10.27 1.47
N ALA A 198 -3.10 11.09 1.59
CA ALA A 198 -4.17 11.27 0.61
C ALA A 198 -4.12 12.66 -0.05
N ASP A 199 -4.69 12.80 -1.26
CA ASP A 199 -4.81 14.08 -1.95
C ASP A 199 -6.17 14.77 -1.69
N SER A 200 -7.23 13.97 -1.54
CA SER A 200 -8.59 14.45 -1.28
C SER A 200 -9.42 13.48 -0.46
N TYR A 201 -10.54 13.97 0.07
CA TYR A 201 -11.57 13.14 0.70
C TYR A 201 -12.98 13.58 0.30
N THR A 202 -13.94 12.66 0.33
CA THR A 202 -15.36 13.00 0.11
C THR A 202 -16.07 13.29 1.43
N SER A 203 -16.93 14.31 1.44
CA SER A 203 -17.71 14.73 2.62
C SER A 203 -19.19 14.30 2.55
N ASP A 204 -19.95 14.56 3.62
CA ASP A 204 -21.39 14.27 3.73
C ASP A 204 -22.25 14.83 2.58
N SER A 205 -21.80 15.90 1.91
CA SER A 205 -22.48 16.50 0.76
C SER A 205 -22.12 15.86 -0.59
N GLY A 206 -21.25 14.84 -0.60
CA GLY A 206 -20.66 14.28 -1.82
C GLY A 206 -19.59 15.17 -2.47
N ALA A 207 -19.26 16.32 -1.86
CA ALA A 207 -18.21 17.21 -2.35
C ALA A 207 -16.81 16.67 -2.01
N GLU A 208 -15.90 16.72 -3.00
CA GLU A 208 -14.48 16.45 -2.83
C GLU A 208 -13.77 17.64 -2.19
N ASN A 209 -13.09 17.39 -1.06
CA ASN A 209 -12.26 18.36 -0.36
C ASN A 209 -10.77 18.04 -0.59
N ARG A 210 -9.94 19.07 -0.73
CA ARG A 210 -8.49 18.96 -1.02
C ARG A 210 -7.65 19.59 0.10
N ALA A 211 -6.38 19.20 0.17
CA ALA A 211 -5.39 19.81 1.06
C ALA A 211 -5.39 21.35 0.88
N GLY A 212 -5.86 22.07 1.90
CA GLY A 212 -6.01 23.54 1.88
C GLY A 212 -7.35 24.06 2.43
N VAL A 213 -8.36 23.19 2.61
CA VAL A 213 -9.60 23.55 3.31
C VAL A 213 -9.53 22.99 4.73
N ALA A 214 -9.03 23.80 5.67
CA ALA A 214 -8.97 23.41 7.07
C ALA A 214 -10.38 23.34 7.67
N VAL A 215 -10.92 22.13 7.82
CA VAL A 215 -12.05 21.84 8.70
C VAL A 215 -11.52 20.90 9.78
N GLY A 216 -11.35 21.44 10.98
CA GLY A 216 -10.54 20.82 12.03
C GLY A 216 -11.08 19.51 12.59
N ASN A 217 -10.15 18.59 12.89
CA ASN A 217 -10.00 17.96 14.20
C ASN A 217 -8.57 17.37 14.30
N ALA A 218 -7.65 18.14 14.86
CA ALA A 218 -6.26 17.75 15.04
C ALA A 218 -6.17 16.64 16.10
N ASN A 219 -5.70 15.45 15.71
CA ASN A 219 -5.22 14.43 16.67
C ASN A 219 -4.43 13.26 16.03
N ALA A 220 -4.25 13.21 14.70
CA ALA A 220 -3.23 12.35 14.10
C ALA A 220 -2.04 13.22 13.67
N PRO A 221 -0.83 12.98 14.21
CA PRO A 221 0.32 13.81 13.88
C PRO A 221 0.78 13.53 12.44
N ALA A 222 0.92 14.58 11.64
CA ALA A 222 1.77 14.55 10.45
C ALA A 222 3.20 14.89 10.88
N PRO A 223 4.25 14.26 10.31
CA PRO A 223 5.60 14.81 10.41
C PRO A 223 5.60 16.26 9.90
N SER A 224 6.58 17.08 10.29
CA SER A 224 6.74 18.40 9.68
C SER A 224 7.05 18.22 8.18
N THR A 225 6.03 18.23 7.33
CA THR A 225 6.18 17.94 5.91
C THR A 225 6.60 19.18 5.14
N ASN A 226 7.40 18.98 4.09
CA ASN A 226 7.56 19.96 3.02
C ASN A 226 6.62 19.58 1.87
N THR A 227 5.32 19.85 2.04
CA THR A 227 4.23 19.43 1.14
C THR A 227 4.49 19.83 -0.33
N GLN A 228 5.19 20.95 -0.56
CA GLN A 228 5.55 21.41 -1.91
C GLN A 228 6.52 20.45 -2.61
N ARG A 229 7.50 19.90 -1.88
CA ARG A 229 8.48 18.96 -2.45
C ARG A 229 7.82 17.64 -2.85
N SER A 230 6.91 17.15 -2.03
CA SER A 230 6.16 15.91 -2.29
C SER A 230 5.24 16.06 -3.51
N GLN A 231 4.56 17.20 -3.65
CA GLN A 231 3.75 17.52 -4.83
C GLN A 231 4.58 17.61 -6.12
N LEU A 232 5.80 18.17 -6.05
CA LEU A 232 6.72 18.25 -7.18
C LEU A 232 7.22 16.88 -7.65
N ILE A 233 7.55 15.97 -6.72
CA ILE A 233 7.96 14.60 -7.06
C ILE A 233 6.83 13.88 -7.82
N ARG A 234 5.59 13.97 -7.30
CA ARG A 234 4.42 13.38 -7.97
C ARG A 234 4.13 13.97 -9.33
N ALA A 235 4.25 15.30 -9.47
CA ALA A 235 4.08 15.97 -10.76
C ALA A 235 5.12 15.49 -11.79
N ARG A 236 6.37 15.28 -11.34
CA ARG A 236 7.44 14.74 -12.19
C ARG A 236 7.16 13.30 -12.63
N ASP A 237 6.67 12.46 -11.72
CA ASP A 237 6.42 11.05 -12.04
C ASP A 237 5.22 10.89 -12.99
N ARG A 238 4.16 11.69 -12.81
CA ARG A 238 3.05 11.79 -13.78
C ARG A 238 3.55 12.22 -15.17
N ALA A 239 4.43 13.22 -15.23
CA ALA A 239 5.01 13.68 -16.48
C ALA A 239 5.88 12.60 -17.15
N ARG A 240 6.60 11.79 -16.37
CA ARG A 240 7.39 10.65 -16.90
C ARG A 240 6.51 9.61 -17.57
N ARG A 241 5.36 9.26 -16.99
CA ARG A 241 4.44 8.27 -17.59
C ARG A 241 3.79 8.77 -18.88
N GLY A 242 3.39 10.04 -18.93
CA GLY A 242 2.84 10.64 -20.15
C GLY A 242 3.84 10.84 -21.30
N GLY A 243 5.15 10.77 -21.02
CA GLY A 243 6.22 10.98 -22.00
C GLY A 243 6.72 9.73 -22.73
N VAL A 244 6.24 8.53 -22.39
CA VAL A 244 6.70 7.24 -22.98
C VAL A 244 5.96 6.90 -24.30
N SER A 245 5.19 7.84 -24.85
CA SER A 245 4.62 7.74 -26.20
C SER A 245 5.59 8.35 -27.23
N LYS A 246 6.52 7.54 -27.75
CA LYS A 246 7.20 7.74 -29.05
C LYS A 246 7.63 6.41 -29.65
#